data_AF-A0A392U2L6-F1
#
_entry.id   AF-A0A392U2L6-F1
#
_cell.length_a   1.000
_cell.length_b   1.000
_cell.length_c   1.000
_cell.angle_alpha   90.00
_cell.angle_beta   90.00
_cell.angle_gamma   90.00
#
_symmetry.space_group_name_H-M   'P 1'
#
loop_
_entity.id
_entity.type
_entity.pdbx_description
1 polymer ?
#
loop_
_entity_poly.entity_id
_entity_poly.type
_entity_poly.pdbx_seq_one_letter_code
_entity_poly.pdbx_strand_id
1 'polypeptide(L)' 'MTAQGERMEPVVIVEKILRSMTPKLNYVVCSIEESNDVTTMSIDESQSSLLIQEQMLKSQVEKEDEQALKIT' A
#
# COMPACT_ATOMS: atom_id res chain seq x y z
N MET A 1 9.16 -10.42 15.17
CA MET A 1 10.39 -10.08 14.43
C MET A 1 11.06 -8.92 15.19
N THR A 2 12.30 -9.06 15.63
CA THR A 2 13.03 -8.02 16.39
C THR A 2 14.17 -7.49 15.54
N ALA A 3 14.03 -6.27 15.03
CA ALA A 3 15.15 -5.49 14.51
C ALA A 3 15.66 -4.59 15.66
N GLN A 4 16.94 -4.76 16.02
CA GLN A 4 17.68 -3.88 16.96
C GLN A 4 17.27 -3.86 18.44
N GLY A 5 16.46 -4.81 18.92
CA GLY A 5 16.21 -4.99 20.36
C GLY A 5 15.05 -4.16 20.94
N GLU A 6 14.38 -3.36 20.12
CA GLU A 6 13.07 -2.79 20.45
C GLU A 6 11.96 -3.72 19.94
N ARG A 7 11.03 -4.04 20.83
CA ARG A 7 9.80 -4.75 20.47
C ARG A 7 8.89 -3.74 19.77
N MET A 8 9.02 -3.66 18.45
CA MET A 8 8.11 -2.84 17.65
C MET A 8 6.74 -3.49 17.65
N GLU A 9 5.76 -2.77 18.21
CA GLU A 9 4.38 -3.20 18.16
C GLU A 9 3.88 -3.16 16.69
N PRO A 10 3.01 -4.11 16.29
CA PRO A 10 2.53 -4.22 14.91
C PRO A 10 1.95 -2.92 14.37
N VAL A 11 1.24 -2.16 15.21
CA VAL A 11 0.69 -0.84 14.86
C VAL A 11 1.76 0.14 14.39
N VAL A 12 2.90 0.21 15.09
CA VAL A 12 4.00 1.13 14.75
C VAL A 12 4.62 0.76 13.40
N ILE A 13 4.62 -0.54 13.06
CA ILE A 13 5.11 -1.04 11.78
C ILE A 13 4.15 -0.64 10.66
N VAL A 14 2.83 -0.84 10.85
CA VAL A 14 1.81 -0.46 9.87
C VAL A 14 1.82 1.06 9.64
N GLU A 15 1.90 1.87 10.70
CA GLU A 15 2.00 3.34 10.58
C GLU A 15 3.25 3.78 9.82
N LYS A 16 4.39 3.11 10.02
CA LYS A 16 5.61 3.40 9.26
C LYS A 16 5.48 3.00 7.79
N ILE A 17 4.81 1.90 7.50
CA ILE A 17 4.53 1.45 6.12
C ILE A 17 3.63 2.48 5.43
N LEU A 18 2.49 2.83 6.03
CA LEU A 18 1.55 3.79 5.46
C LEU A 18 2.20 5.16 5.22
N ARG A 19 3.00 5.65 6.18
CA ARG A 19 3.75 6.90 6.05
C ARG A 19 4.85 6.87 4.97
N SER A 20 5.44 5.71 4.72
CA SER A 20 6.49 5.55 3.71
C SER A 20 5.94 5.32 2.30
N MET A 21 4.61 5.29 2.15
CA MET A 21 3.97 5.06 0.86
C MET A 21 4.14 6.25 -0.08
N THR A 22 4.22 5.93 -1.37
CA THR A 22 4.28 6.89 -2.46
C THR A 22 2.92 7.61 -2.61
N PRO A 23 2.87 8.91 -2.97
CA PRO A 23 1.61 9.65 -3.16
C PRO A 23 0.62 9.03 -4.16
N LYS A 24 1.08 8.13 -5.04
CA LYS A 24 0.21 7.36 -5.94
C LYS A 24 -0.77 6.43 -5.21
N LEU A 25 -0.45 6.07 -3.97
CA LEU A 25 -1.27 5.19 -3.12
C LEU A 25 -2.01 5.97 -2.03
N ASN A 26 -2.00 7.31 -2.09
CA ASN A 26 -2.64 8.15 -1.06
C ASN A 26 -4.14 7.86 -0.93
N TYR A 27 -4.82 7.51 -2.04
CA TYR A 27 -6.22 7.09 -2.02
C TYR A 27 -6.43 5.83 -1.17
N VAL A 28 -5.49 4.89 -1.22
CA VAL A 28 -5.53 3.63 -0.45
C VAL A 28 -5.28 3.93 1.02
N VAL A 29 -4.30 4.79 1.33
CA VAL A 29 -4.01 5.22 2.70
C VAL A 29 -5.25 5.91 3.31
N CYS A 30 -5.86 6.88 2.61
CA CYS A 30 -7.09 7.52 3.08
C CYS A 30 -8.24 6.53 3.24
N SER A 31 -8.44 5.61 2.28
CA SER A 31 -9.48 4.59 2.38
C SER A 31 -9.27 3.65 3.57
N ILE A 32 -8.02 3.32 3.88
CA ILE A 32 -7.68 2.52 5.07
C ILE A 32 -7.98 3.33 6.33
N GLU A 33 -7.53 4.59 6.42
CA GLU A 33 -7.78 5.47 7.56
C GLU A 33 -9.29 5.74 7.79
N GLU A 34 -10.08 5.82 6.72
CA GLU A 34 -11.52 6.07 6.78
C GLU A 34 -12.34 4.80 7.05
N SER A 35 -11.93 3.64 6.50
CA SER A 35 -12.70 2.39 6.57
C SER A 35 -12.24 1.44 7.68
N ASN A 36 -11.02 1.57 8.19
CA ASN A 36 -10.43 0.64 9.14
C ASN A 36 -9.57 1.35 10.19
N ASP A 37 -9.62 0.91 11.43
CA ASP A 37 -8.67 1.35 12.45
C ASP A 37 -7.27 0.78 12.15
N VAL A 38 -6.34 1.63 11.69
CA VAL A 38 -4.92 1.30 11.46
C VAL A 38 -4.28 0.64 12.69
N THR A 39 -4.77 0.97 13.88
CA THR A 39 -4.35 0.41 15.16
C THR A 39 -4.72 -1.06 15.36
N THR A 40 -5.74 -1.53 14.65
CA THR A 40 -6.23 -2.92 14.68
C THR A 40 -5.80 -3.73 13.46
N MET A 41 -5.32 -3.04 12.42
CA MET A 41 -4.90 -3.66 11.16
C MET A 41 -3.64 -4.50 11.37
N SER A 42 -3.67 -5.74 10.87
CA SER A 42 -2.49 -6.60 10.88
C SER A 42 -1.51 -6.24 9.76
N ILE A 43 -0.22 -6.53 9.99
CA ILE A 43 0.85 -6.29 9.00
C ILE A 43 0.54 -7.02 7.69
N ASP A 44 0.05 -8.25 7.77
CA ASP A 44 -0.27 -9.10 6.61
C ASP A 44 -1.38 -8.50 5.75
N GLU A 45 -2.43 -7.96 6.38
CA GLU A 45 -3.51 -7.27 5.66
C GLU A 45 -3.04 -5.99 4.99
N SER A 46 -2.19 -5.22 5.67
CA SER A 46 -1.59 -4.02 5.10
C SER A 46 -0.75 -4.38 3.89
N GLN A 47 0.15 -5.36 4.00
CA GLN A 47 0.98 -5.81 2.88
C GLN A 47 0.17 -6.37 1.71
N SER A 48 -0.89 -7.16 1.99
CA SER A 48 -1.76 -7.73 0.96
C SER A 48 -2.50 -6.65 0.18
N SER A 49 -3.10 -5.67 0.87
CA SER A 49 -3.80 -4.54 0.23
C SER A 49 -2.86 -3.74 -0.67
N LEU A 50 -1.65 -3.45 -0.18
CA LEU A 50 -0.66 -2.70 -0.93
C LEU A 50 -0.15 -3.45 -2.15
N LEU A 51 0.09 -4.76 -2.04
CA LEU A 51 0.53 -5.59 -3.16
C LEU A 51 -0.51 -5.61 -4.29
N ILE A 52 -1.81 -5.73 -3.94
CA ILE A 52 -2.89 -5.71 -4.93
C ILE A 52 -2.93 -4.36 -5.65
N GLN A 53 -2.75 -3.26 -4.91
CA GLN A 53 -2.75 -1.91 -5.48
C GLN A 53 -1.55 -1.66 -6.39
N GLU A 54 -0.36 -2.14 -6.02
CA GLU A 54 0.82 -2.10 -6.88
C GLU A 54 0.62 -2.90 -8.18
N GLN A 55 0.05 -4.11 -8.09
CA GLN A 55 -0.26 -4.93 -9.26
C GLN A 55 -1.29 -4.26 -10.17
N MET A 56 -2.36 -3.69 -9.59
CA MET A 56 -3.37 -2.94 -10.31
C MET A 56 -2.76 -1.73 -11.03
N LEU A 57 -1.97 -0.91 -10.34
CA LEU A 57 -1.28 0.23 -10.93
C LEU A 57 -0.36 -0.20 -12.06
N LYS A 58 0.41 -1.28 -11.87
CA LYS A 58 1.33 -1.79 -12.90
C LYS A 58 0.57 -2.27 -14.14
N SER A 59 -0.51 -3.04 -13.95
CA SER A 59 -1.39 -3.45 -15.04
C SER A 59 -2.13 -2.29 -15.71
N GLN A 60 -2.46 -1.22 -15.00
CA GLN A 60 -3.05 -0.02 -15.60
C GLN A 60 -2.02 0.76 -16.43
N VAL A 61 -0.79 0.91 -15.94
CA VAL A 61 0.31 1.52 -16.70
C VAL A 61 0.59 0.72 -17.98
N GLU A 62 0.64 -0.62 -17.89
CA GLU A 62 0.81 -1.48 -19.07
C GLU A 62 -0.36 -1.34 -20.06
N LYS A 63 -1.59 -1.17 -19.58
CA LYS A 63 -2.77 -0.93 -20.43
C LYS A 63 -2.82 0.48 -21.03
N GLU A 64 -2.35 1.49 -20.31
CA GLU A 64 -2.21 2.86 -20.81
C GLU A 64 -1.15 2.94 -21.91
N ASP A 65 -0.01 2.26 -21.74
CA ASP A 65 1.02 2.14 -22.79
C ASP A 65 0.48 1.40 -24.03
N GLU A 66 -0.29 0.31 -23.84
CA GLU A 66 -0.87 -0.44 -24.96
C GLU A 66 -2.00 0.33 -25.67
N GLN A 67 -2.76 1.18 -24.97
CA GLN A 67 -3.73 2.09 -25.58
C GLN A 67 -3.05 3.27 -26.29
N ALA A 68 -1.96 3.81 -25.75
CA ALA A 68 -1.17 4.85 -26.41
C ALA A 68 -0.51 4.35 -27.71
N LEU A 69 -0.10 3.08 -27.75
CA LEU A 69 0.49 2.44 -28.92
C LEU A 69 -0.53 2.06 -30.02
N LYS A 70 -1.84 2.09 -29.73
CA LYS A 70 -2.92 1.80 -30.69
C LYS A 70 -3.48 3.04 -31.40
N ILE A 71 -2.94 4.23 -31.13
CA ILE A 71 -3.31 5.46 -31.84
C ILE A 71 -2.31 5.69 -33.00
N THR A 72 -2.25 4.79 -33.98
CA THR A 72 -1.62 5.03 -35.30
C THR A 72 -2.26 4.14 -36.34
#